data_AF-A0A0F0GSY1-F1
#
_entry.id   AF-A0A0F0GSY1-F1
#
_cell.length_a   1.000
_cell.length_b   1.000
_cell.length_c   1.000
_cell.angle_alpha   90.00
_cell.angle_beta   90.00
_cell.angle_gamma   90.00
#
_symmetry.space_group_name_H-M   'P 1'
#
loop_
_entity.id
_entity.type
_entity.pdbx_description
1 polymer ?
#
loop_
_entity_poly.entity_id
_entity_poly.type
_entity_poly.pdbx_seq_one_letter_code
_entity_poly.pdbx_strand_id
1 'polypeptide(L)' 'EPTGNLDSRSGAEVLGFLRNSVRELGQTVVMVTHDPVAASYADRVIFLADGRIVDEMLSPSADGVLDRMKAFDAKGRTS' A
#
# COMPACT_ATOMS: atom_id res chain seq x y z
N GLU A 1 6.18 -5.56 6.04
CA GLU A 1 4.76 -5.77 5.71
C GLU A 1 3.98 -6.15 6.96
N PRO A 2 3.01 -5.33 7.40
CA PRO A 2 2.37 -5.47 8.71
C PRO A 2 1.33 -6.59 8.79
N THR A 3 0.84 -7.11 7.66
CA THR A 3 -0.25 -8.10 7.61
C THR A 3 0.14 -9.46 7.01
N GLY A 4 1.39 -9.64 6.56
CA GLY A 4 1.80 -10.80 5.74
C GLY A 4 1.67 -12.19 6.40
N ASN A 5 1.54 -12.26 7.73
CA ASN A 5 1.37 -13.51 8.48
C ASN A 5 -0.02 -13.66 9.12
N LEU A 6 -0.97 -12.78 8.80
CA LEU A 6 -2.31 -12.76 9.40
C LEU A 6 -3.35 -13.29 8.42
N ASP A 7 -4.44 -13.85 8.95
CA ASP A 7 -5.61 -14.12 8.12
C ASP A 7 -6.31 -12.81 7.70
N SER A 8 -7.16 -12.90 6.68
CA SER A 8 -7.85 -11.73 6.09
C SER A 8 -8.61 -10.87 7.10
N ARG A 9 -9.20 -11.46 8.15
CA ARG A 9 -9.95 -10.69 9.17
C ARG A 9 -8.99 -9.96 10.08
N SER A 10 -8.03 -10.68 10.66
CA SER A 10 -7.03 -10.10 11.56
C SER A 10 -6.20 -9.02 10.85
N GLY A 11 -5.88 -9.20 9.57
CA GLY A 11 -5.20 -8.21 8.75
C GLY A 11 -6.02 -6.91 8.59
N ALA A 12 -7.33 -7.03 8.31
CA ALA A 12 -8.21 -5.88 8.18
C ALA A 12 -8.36 -5.09 9.49
N GLU A 13 -8.40 -5.78 10.64
CA GLU A 13 -8.45 -5.15 11.96
C GLU A 13 -7.18 -4.33 12.25
N VAL A 14 -6.00 -4.90 11.98
CA VAL A 14 -4.72 -4.21 12.15
C VAL A 14 -4.62 -2.98 11.25
N LEU A 15 -5.00 -3.11 9.97
CA LEU A 15 -5.00 -1.97 9.04
C LEU A 15 -5.98 -0.87 9.46
N GLY A 16 -7.16 -1.26 9.96
CA GLY A 16 -8.12 -0.34 10.56
C GLY A 16 -7.56 0.41 11.75
N PHE A 17 -6.89 -0.29 12.66
CA PHE A 17 -6.21 0.31 13.82
C PHE A 17 -5.14 1.32 13.37
N LEU A 18 -4.26 0.94 12.44
CA LEU A 18 -3.21 1.84 11.94
C LEU A 18 -3.79 3.11 11.31
N ARG A 19 -4.87 2.99 10.54
CA ARG A 19 -5.55 4.15 9.94
C ARG A 19 -6.18 5.06 11.00
N ASN A 20 -6.80 4.47 12.03
CA ASN A 20 -7.38 5.25 13.13
C ASN A 20 -6.31 5.96 13.95
N SER A 21 -5.15 5.34 14.20
CA SER A 21 -4.01 6.00 14.86
C SER A 21 -3.56 7.27 14.13
N VAL A 22 -3.57 7.26 12.78
CA VAL A 22 -3.27 8.47 12.00
C VAL A 22 -4.35 9.54 12.19
N ARG A 23 -5.62 9.15 12.08
CA ARG A 23 -6.76 10.08 12.06
C ARG A 23 -7.11 10.66 13.42
N GLU A 24 -7.06 9.85 14.47
CA GLU A 24 -7.53 10.20 15.80
C GLU A 24 -6.40 10.61 16.74
N LEU A 25 -5.22 9.99 16.59
CA LEU A 25 -4.07 10.23 17.46
C LEU A 25 -3.02 11.14 16.83
N GLY A 26 -3.20 11.54 15.57
CA GLY A 26 -2.25 12.39 14.83
C GLY A 26 -0.89 11.72 14.59
N GLN A 27 -0.81 10.39 14.68
CA GLN A 27 0.43 9.65 14.48
C GLN A 27 0.74 9.51 12.99
N THR A 28 2.01 9.54 12.60
CA THR A 28 2.40 9.22 11.22
C THR A 28 2.75 7.73 11.13
N VAL A 29 2.12 7.01 10.20
CA VAL A 29 2.41 5.60 9.92
C VAL A 29 2.99 5.48 8.52
N VAL A 30 4.16 4.82 8.44
CA VAL A 30 4.74 4.39 7.17
C VAL A 30 4.67 2.86 7.12
N MET A 31 4.04 2.35 6.07
CA MET A 31 3.87 0.91 5.85
C MET A 31 4.47 0.53 4.50
N VAL A 32 5.10 -0.65 4.46
CA VAL A 32 5.58 -1.27 3.22
C VAL A 32 4.74 -2.53 3.00
N THR A 33 4.13 -2.64 1.83
CA THR A 33 3.24 -3.75 1.46
C THR A 33 3.34 -4.01 -0.04
N HIS A 34 3.13 -5.26 -0.45
CA HIS A 34 2.89 -5.62 -1.85
C HIS A 34 1.41 -5.90 -2.12
N ASP A 35 0.57 -5.86 -1.10
CA ASP A 35 -0.88 -6.04 -1.22
C ASP A 35 -1.60 -4.71 -1.58
N PRO A 36 -2.29 -4.63 -2.73
CA PRO A 36 -3.09 -3.47 -3.12
C PRO A 36 -4.20 -3.11 -2.12
N VAL A 37 -4.79 -4.10 -1.44
CA VAL A 37 -5.85 -3.87 -0.46
C VAL A 37 -5.26 -3.14 0.74
N ALA A 38 -4.17 -3.64 1.34
CA ALA A 38 -3.48 -2.94 2.41
C ALA A 38 -3.04 -1.52 2.02
N ALA A 39 -2.50 -1.34 0.81
CA ALA A 39 -2.08 -0.03 0.31
C ALA A 39 -3.24 0.98 0.22
N SER A 40 -4.45 0.51 -0.10
CA SER A 40 -5.65 1.36 -0.19
C SER A 40 -6.12 1.94 1.16
N TYR A 41 -5.59 1.46 2.30
CA TYR A 41 -5.89 2.05 3.61
C TYR A 41 -5.09 3.34 3.87
N ALA A 42 -4.02 3.58 3.11
CA ALA A 42 -3.18 4.76 3.26
C ALA A 42 -3.80 6.00 2.59
N ASP A 43 -3.41 7.20 3.05
CA ASP A 43 -3.79 8.43 2.38
C ASP A 43 -2.95 8.70 1.11
N ARG A 44 -1.74 8.12 1.05
CA ARG A 44 -0.81 8.19 -0.07
C ARG A 44 -0.03 6.88 -0.23
N VAL A 45 0.17 6.44 -1.47
CA VAL A 45 1.04 5.32 -1.84
C VAL A 45 2.20 5.85 -2.68
N ILE A 46 3.41 5.40 -2.36
CA ILE A 46 4.63 5.65 -3.15
C ILE A 46 5.06 4.34 -3.79
N PHE A 47 5.23 4.35 -5.11
CA PHE A 47 5.67 3.19 -5.86
C PHE A 47 7.19 3.23 -6.03
N LEU A 48 7.84 2.13 -5.67
CA LEU A 48 9.28 1.95 -5.78
C LEU A 48 9.59 0.85 -6.81
N ALA A 49 10.56 1.11 -7.69
CA ALA A 49 11.16 0.10 -8.56
C ALA A 49 12.67 0.34 -8.65
N ASP A 50 13.47 -0.71 -8.54
CA ASP A 50 14.94 -0.66 -8.59
C ASP A 50 15.56 0.42 -7.68
N GLY A 51 15.04 0.53 -6.45
CA GLY A 51 15.51 1.50 -5.45
C GLY A 51 15.14 2.96 -5.75
N ARG A 52 14.31 3.22 -6.77
CA ARG A 52 13.87 4.57 -7.16
C ARG A 52 12.37 4.73 -6.98
N ILE A 53 11.94 5.94 -6.61
CA ILE A 53 10.53 6.34 -6.67
C ILE A 53 10.15 6.49 -8.14
N VAL A 54 9.14 5.75 -8.56
CA VAL A 54 8.67 5.73 -9.95
C VAL A 54 7.26 6.27 -10.12
N ASP A 55 6.48 6.36 -9.05
CA ASP A 55 5.18 7.03 -9.04
C ASP A 55 4.66 7.33 -7.64
N GLU A 56 3.56 8.07 -7.59
CA GLU A 56 2.75 8.27 -6.40
C GLU A 56 1.24 8.23 -6.71
N MET A 57 0.45 7.85 -5.71
CA MET A 57 -1.02 7.88 -5.76
C MET A 57 -1.57 8.46 -4.47
N LEU A 58 -2.38 9.51 -4.59
CA LEU A 58 -3.12 10.12 -3.48
C LEU A 58 -4.51 9.49 -3.42
N SER A 59 -5.02 9.25 -2.20
CA SER A 59 -6.33 8.61 -1.98
C SER A 59 -6.50 7.31 -2.79
N PRO A 60 -5.59 6.33 -2.61
CA PRO A 60 -5.56 5.09 -3.38
C PRO A 60 -6.83 4.24 -3.21
N SER A 61 -7.20 3.56 -4.29
CA SER A 61 -8.12 2.41 -4.25
C SER A 61 -7.36 1.12 -4.51
N ALA A 62 -7.88 -0.03 -4.07
CA ALA A 62 -7.23 -1.32 -4.28
C ALA A 62 -7.04 -1.61 -5.78
N ASP A 63 -8.05 -1.35 -6.60
CA ASP A 63 -7.99 -1.52 -8.06
C ASP A 63 -6.95 -0.60 -8.70
N GLY A 64 -6.92 0.68 -8.30
CA GLY A 64 -5.95 1.65 -8.82
C GLY A 64 -4.50 1.25 -8.50
N VAL A 65 -4.25 0.79 -7.27
CA VAL A 65 -2.93 0.29 -6.87
C VAL A 65 -2.55 -0.95 -7.67
N LEU A 66 -3.46 -1.91 -7.81
CA LEU A 66 -3.23 -3.14 -8.56
C LEU A 66 -2.89 -2.87 -10.03
N ASP A 67 -3.68 -2.02 -10.69
CA ASP A 67 -3.43 -1.65 -12.08
C ASP A 67 -2.08 -0.96 -12.25
N ARG A 68 -1.71 -0.12 -11.28
CA ARG A 68 -0.41 0.55 -11.32
C ARG A 68 0.76 -0.41 -11.15
N MET A 69 0.64 -1.38 -10.24
CA MET A 69 1.65 -2.44 -10.05
C MET A 69 1.81 -3.28 -11.32
N LYS A 70 0.72 -3.71 -11.95
CA LYS A 70 0.76 -4.46 -13.23
C LYS A 70 1.49 -3.70 -14.32
N ALA A 71 1.25 -2.39 -14.43
CA ALA A 71 1.92 -1.55 -15.42
C ALA A 71 3.44 -1.50 -15.24
N PHE A 72 3.94 -1.58 -13.99
CA PHE A 72 5.38 -1.63 -13.71
C PHE A 72 6.00 -3.02 -13.95
N ASP A 73 5.30 -4.08 -13.57
CA ASP A 73 5.73 -5.45 -13.85
C ASP A 73 5.87 -5.74 -15.35
N ALA A 74 4.98 -5.20 -16.18
CA ALA A 74 5.08 -5.31 -17.63
C ALA A 74 6.30 -4.57 -18.20
N LYS A 75 6.62 -3.41 -17.62
CA LYS A 75 7.73 -2.54 -18.04
C LYS A 75 9.09 -3.12 -17.65
N GLY A 76 9.18 -3.83 -16.52
CA GLY A 76 10.41 -4.50 -16.08
C GLY A 76 10.78 -5.77 -16.87
N ARG A 77 9.80 -6.45 -17.49
CA ARG A 77 10.04 -7.67 -18.29
C ARG A 77 10.51 -7.41 -19.73
N THR A 78 10.52 -6.15 -20.16
CA THR A 78 10.89 -5.74 -21.53
C THR A 78 12.22 -4.99 -21.59
N SER A 79 12.94 -4.91 -20.46
CA SER A 79 14.28 -4.31 -20.34
C SER A 79 15.37 -5.35 -20.16
#